data_AF-G0UJZ7-F1
#
_entry.id   AF-G0UJZ7-F1
#
_cell.length_a   1.000
_cell.length_b   1.000
_cell.length_c   1.000
_cell.angle_alpha   90.00
_cell.angle_beta   90.00
_cell.angle_gamma   90.00
#
_symmetry.space_group_name_H-M   'P 1'
#
loop_
_entity.id
_entity.type
_entity.pdbx_description
1 polymer ?
#
loop_
_entity_poly.entity_id
_entity_poly.type
_entity_poly.pdbx_seq_one_letter_code
_entity_poly.pdbx_strand_id
1 'polypeptide(L)'
;MLEPIWQLYHAFVEEGDDSLEKRLNMASRLGIPEKVWNNPRQGHRGKLKAFLSAWMPLAKCVLDSVCSRLDSPVSAQRRRMKFLLPNIEDAPAVVREALMNCSTAPDAPCVAYVCKLVDTQFLVGTTLGREGSDEDAFIGFTRVYSGRLRPGMMVYVHSDDKVVEAVVGKVFLFRGAGLDEATEVCSGTLCGVGGLTPYIAKYATLSTVKGVSPLNPLVLPSTSIVRASVFPKNPKDLFALQEGLRLLYKVDPQVEVSILPTGEHVIGTAGEVHMERCLRDLIDTFARVEVKVSESIVSFRETIAAAGASSKPKLHTATTPDGTFSITLYARRMPDDVLEIIKNDNKNRGGVHHVSQRIENTLGDNKRWSREMQHGIIACGPQKLKFVGAILLLNLSDRPDVPGLLHIFNHWKDSIVAGFQAAAESGPMAQEPLFNVAFVVTDIVVDASTGLTGGMVLPCVRDACRAAMELHPRRLVEPVYECIV
;
A
#
# COMPACT_ATOMS: atom_id res chain seq x y z
N MET A 1 27.24 -0.76 33.90
CA MET A 1 25.93 -1.45 33.77
C MET A 1 26.06 -2.88 33.24
N LEU A 2 26.91 -3.16 32.26
CA LEU A 2 27.04 -4.53 31.70
C LEU A 2 27.90 -5.49 32.54
N GLU A 3 28.83 -4.96 33.34
CA GLU A 3 29.75 -5.76 34.16
C GLU A 3 29.06 -6.78 35.08
N PRO A 4 27.99 -6.46 35.84
CA PRO A 4 27.28 -7.45 36.65
C PRO A 4 26.58 -8.54 35.82
N ILE A 5 26.13 -8.21 34.61
CA ILE A 5 25.49 -9.18 33.70
C ILE A 5 26.56 -10.15 33.16
N TRP A 6 27.74 -9.62 32.84
CA TRP A 6 28.89 -10.41 32.40
C TRP A 6 29.37 -11.38 33.49
N GLN A 7 29.45 -10.92 34.74
CA GLN A 7 29.80 -11.76 35.91
C GLN A 7 28.77 -12.88 36.15
N LEU A 8 27.48 -12.60 35.97
CA LEU A 8 26.43 -13.62 36.03
C LEU A 8 26.60 -14.67 34.91
N TYR A 9 26.94 -14.24 33.69
CA TYR A 9 27.16 -15.15 32.58
C TYR A 9 28.35 -16.08 32.86
N HIS A 10 29.49 -15.52 33.29
CA HIS A 10 30.67 -16.29 33.70
C HIS A 10 30.32 -17.32 34.78
N ALA A 11 29.66 -16.88 35.86
CA ALA A 11 29.36 -17.77 36.97
C ALA A 11 28.41 -18.92 36.60
N PHE A 12 27.45 -18.70 35.69
CA PHE A 12 26.49 -19.72 35.30
C PHE A 12 26.96 -20.61 34.16
N VAL A 13 27.71 -20.08 33.19
CA VAL A 13 28.07 -20.75 31.93
C VAL A 13 29.47 -21.36 31.94
N GLU A 14 30.43 -20.75 32.64
CA GLU A 14 31.77 -21.33 32.78
C GLU A 14 31.82 -22.34 33.93
N GLU A 15 32.45 -23.49 33.67
CA GLU A 15 32.61 -24.56 34.65
C GLU A 15 33.89 -24.32 35.48
N GLY A 16 33.73 -24.40 36.80
CA GLY A 16 34.81 -24.31 37.76
C GLY A 16 34.32 -24.73 39.15
N ASP A 17 35.24 -25.20 39.99
CA ASP A 17 34.92 -25.81 41.29
C ASP A 17 34.16 -24.84 42.24
N ASP A 18 34.42 -23.53 42.14
CA ASP A 18 33.75 -22.49 42.98
C ASP A 18 32.44 -21.94 42.38
N SER A 19 31.95 -22.50 41.28
CA SER A 19 30.86 -21.89 40.50
C SER A 19 29.52 -21.85 41.25
N LEU A 20 29.23 -22.82 42.13
CA LEU A 20 27.98 -22.85 42.90
C LEU A 20 27.95 -21.78 44.00
N GLU A 21 29.05 -21.63 44.74
CA GLU A 21 29.16 -20.64 45.81
C GLU A 21 29.04 -19.21 45.26
N LYS A 22 29.69 -18.94 44.12
CA LYS A 22 29.56 -17.64 43.42
C LYS A 22 28.11 -17.35 43.04
N ARG A 23 27.36 -18.34 42.54
CA ARG A 23 25.93 -18.19 42.19
C ARG A 23 25.07 -17.91 43.42
N LEU A 24 25.28 -18.62 44.52
CA LEU A 24 24.56 -18.41 45.77
C LEU A 24 24.83 -17.02 46.37
N ASN A 25 26.09 -16.58 46.35
CA ASN A 25 26.47 -15.24 46.81
C ASN A 25 25.81 -14.14 45.97
N MET A 26 25.76 -14.28 44.65
CA MET A 26 25.05 -13.32 43.79
C MET A 26 23.53 -13.37 43.98
N ALA A 27 22.95 -14.57 44.12
CA ALA A 27 21.53 -14.74 44.41
C ALA A 27 21.13 -14.01 45.70
N SER A 28 21.93 -14.16 46.76
CA SER A 28 21.71 -13.48 48.03
C SER A 28 21.84 -11.96 47.89
N ARG A 29 22.85 -11.45 47.18
CA ARG A 29 23.05 -10.00 46.96
C ARG A 29 21.90 -9.37 46.18
N LEU A 30 21.33 -10.11 45.23
CA LEU A 30 20.24 -9.65 44.38
C LEU A 30 18.85 -10.00 44.94
N GLY A 31 18.77 -10.65 46.10
CA GLY A 31 17.51 -11.01 46.77
C GLY A 31 16.70 -12.09 46.06
N ILE A 32 17.35 -12.97 45.29
CA ILE A 32 16.68 -14.00 44.49
C ILE A 32 16.74 -15.34 45.22
N PRO A 33 15.59 -15.95 45.57
CA PRO A 33 15.58 -17.23 46.26
C PRO A 33 16.18 -18.35 45.39
N GLU A 34 17.04 -19.18 45.98
CA GLU A 34 17.70 -20.30 45.29
C GLU A 34 16.72 -21.23 44.57
N LYS A 35 15.57 -21.54 45.21
CA LYS A 35 14.51 -22.39 44.67
C LYS A 35 13.98 -21.95 43.30
N VAL A 36 14.14 -20.68 42.94
CA VAL A 36 13.63 -20.11 41.68
C VAL A 36 14.53 -20.49 40.50
N TRP A 37 15.84 -20.63 40.72
CA TRP A 37 16.81 -20.80 39.63
C TRP A 37 17.63 -22.08 39.73
N ASN A 38 17.82 -22.66 40.93
CA ASN A 38 18.65 -23.85 41.11
C ASN A 38 17.86 -25.16 40.97
N ASN A 39 17.16 -25.33 39.84
CA ASN A 39 16.48 -26.59 39.54
C ASN A 39 17.51 -27.63 39.04
N PRO A 40 17.71 -28.77 39.75
CA PRO A 40 18.70 -29.78 39.34
C PRO A 40 18.43 -30.41 37.97
N ARG A 41 17.16 -30.36 37.49
CA ARG A 41 16.76 -30.90 36.19
C ARG A 41 17.08 -29.97 35.02
N GLN A 42 17.50 -28.73 35.28
CA GLN A 42 17.85 -27.75 34.25
C GLN A 42 19.36 -27.60 34.14
N GLY A 43 19.87 -27.57 32.91
CA GLY A 43 21.26 -27.23 32.65
C GLY A 43 21.59 -25.77 32.99
N HIS A 44 22.87 -25.44 32.96
CA HIS A 44 23.44 -24.12 33.30
C HIS A 44 22.72 -22.93 32.64
N ARG A 45 22.45 -23.02 31.33
CA ARG A 45 21.69 -21.99 30.59
C ARG A 45 20.25 -21.83 31.08
N GLY A 46 19.60 -22.93 31.46
CA GLY A 46 18.25 -22.90 32.03
C GLY A 46 18.21 -22.22 33.38
N LYS A 47 19.18 -22.54 34.25
CA LYS A 47 19.34 -21.89 35.57
C LYS A 47 19.61 -20.39 35.44
N LEU A 48 20.49 -19.98 34.51
CA LEU A 48 20.75 -18.57 34.22
C LEU A 48 19.49 -17.85 33.72
N LYS A 49 18.74 -18.47 32.81
CA LYS A 49 17.48 -17.91 32.31
C LYS A 49 16.47 -17.71 33.44
N ALA A 50 16.33 -18.69 34.34
CA ALA A 50 15.43 -18.59 35.49
C ALA A 50 15.88 -17.48 36.46
N PHE A 51 17.18 -17.37 36.73
CA PHE A 51 17.76 -16.31 37.54
C PHE A 51 17.48 -14.91 36.95
N LEU A 52 17.82 -14.71 35.67
CA LEU A 52 17.61 -13.44 34.98
C LEU A 52 16.13 -13.08 34.86
N SER A 53 15.24 -14.06 34.68
CA SER A 53 13.78 -13.83 34.64
C SER A 53 13.23 -13.35 35.98
N ALA A 54 13.83 -13.76 37.09
CA ALA A 54 13.48 -13.29 38.42
C ALA A 54 14.08 -11.91 38.72
N TRP A 55 15.33 -11.68 38.32
CA TRP A 55 16.04 -10.43 38.57
C TRP A 55 15.53 -9.27 37.72
N MET A 56 15.38 -9.51 36.41
CA MET A 56 15.01 -8.53 35.40
C MET A 56 13.88 -9.09 34.52
N PRO A 57 12.63 -9.07 35.00
CA PRO A 57 11.51 -9.61 34.23
C PRO A 57 11.29 -8.79 32.95
N LEU A 58 11.72 -9.35 31.81
CA LEU A 58 11.68 -8.67 30.51
C LEU A 58 10.29 -8.13 30.17
N ALA A 59 9.24 -8.90 30.46
CA ALA A 59 7.86 -8.51 30.21
C ALA A 59 7.50 -7.19 30.92
N LYS A 60 7.85 -7.06 32.20
CA LYS A 60 7.59 -5.83 32.97
C LYS A 60 8.37 -4.65 32.40
N CYS A 61 9.68 -4.83 32.17
CA CYS A 61 10.53 -3.75 31.65
C CYS A 61 10.06 -3.26 30.27
N VAL A 62 9.68 -4.18 29.37
CA VAL A 62 9.18 -3.84 28.04
C VAL A 62 7.82 -3.16 28.13
N LEU A 63 6.89 -3.67 28.94
CA LEU A 63 5.57 -3.06 29.10
C LEU A 63 5.65 -1.67 29.74
N ASP A 64 6.48 -1.47 30.77
CA ASP A 64 6.72 -0.16 31.38
C ASP A 64 7.33 0.82 30.36
N SER A 65 8.27 0.34 29.54
CA SER A 65 8.85 1.13 28.45
C SER A 65 7.82 1.50 27.39
N VAL A 66 6.95 0.57 27.01
CA VAL A 66 5.85 0.80 26.07
C VAL A 66 4.86 1.81 26.64
N CYS A 67 4.41 1.64 27.88
CA CYS A 67 3.45 2.54 28.52
C CYS A 67 4.01 3.95 28.75
N SER A 68 5.34 4.09 28.95
CA SER A 68 5.98 5.39 29.13
C SER A 68 6.35 6.10 27.82
N ARG A 69 6.60 5.35 26.73
CA ARG A 69 7.07 5.89 25.45
C ARG A 69 6.00 5.98 24.37
N LEU A 70 5.01 5.08 24.38
CA LEU A 70 3.93 5.07 23.40
C LEU A 70 2.70 5.76 23.96
N ASP A 71 2.15 6.68 23.17
CA ASP A 71 0.89 7.33 23.47
C ASP A 71 -0.27 6.34 23.48
N SER A 72 -1.26 6.61 24.34
CA SER A 72 -2.53 5.89 24.31
C SER A 72 -3.23 6.05 22.95
N PRO A 73 -4.12 5.11 22.58
CA PRO A 73 -4.88 5.21 21.34
C PRO A 73 -5.62 6.55 21.19
N VAL A 74 -6.13 7.11 22.28
CA VAL A 74 -6.85 8.41 22.30
C VAL A 74 -5.92 9.55 21.88
N SER A 75 -4.74 9.66 22.52
CA SER A 75 -3.77 10.72 22.24
C SER A 75 -3.14 10.57 20.85
N ALA A 76 -2.73 9.36 20.48
CA ALA A 76 -2.10 9.07 19.19
C ALA A 76 -3.06 9.28 18.02
N GLN A 77 -4.31 8.85 18.17
CA GLN A 77 -5.32 8.92 17.11
C GLN A 77 -5.64 10.37 16.76
N ARG A 78 -5.83 11.25 17.74
CA ARG A 78 -6.11 12.68 17.50
C ARG A 78 -5.06 13.33 16.60
N ARG A 79 -3.78 12.99 16.77
CA ARG A 79 -2.68 13.55 15.94
C ARG A 79 -2.59 12.88 14.57
N ARG A 80 -2.87 11.57 14.49
CA ARG A 80 -2.74 10.79 13.26
C ARG A 80 -3.95 10.85 12.35
N MET A 81 -5.13 11.18 12.88
CA MET A 81 -6.39 11.08 12.15
C MET A 81 -6.39 11.92 10.86
N LYS A 82 -5.78 13.11 10.87
CA LYS A 82 -5.65 13.95 9.67
C LYS A 82 -4.88 13.26 8.52
N PHE A 83 -3.95 12.36 8.85
CA PHE A 83 -3.21 11.59 7.84
C PHE A 83 -3.94 10.31 7.43
N LEU A 84 -4.73 9.74 8.34
CA LEU A 84 -5.50 8.52 8.09
C LEU A 84 -6.81 8.84 7.33
N LEU A 85 -7.40 10.00 7.55
CA LEU A 85 -8.62 10.48 6.90
C LEU A 85 -8.42 11.95 6.51
N PRO A 86 -7.78 12.23 5.35
CA PRO A 86 -7.50 13.60 4.91
C PRO A 86 -8.76 14.47 4.79
N ASN A 87 -9.86 13.87 4.35
CA ASN A 87 -11.15 14.53 4.16
C ASN A 87 -12.05 14.43 5.40
N ILE A 88 -11.46 14.39 6.61
CA ILE A 88 -12.23 14.30 7.85
C ILE A 88 -13.20 15.48 8.03
N GLU A 89 -12.87 16.65 7.48
CA GLU A 89 -13.72 17.85 7.60
C GLU A 89 -15.05 17.72 6.82
N ASP A 90 -15.09 16.84 5.81
CA ASP A 90 -16.31 16.55 5.05
C ASP A 90 -17.23 15.57 5.79
N ALA A 91 -16.72 14.89 6.83
CA ALA A 91 -17.51 13.95 7.62
C ALA A 91 -18.50 14.68 8.53
N PRO A 92 -19.69 14.09 8.80
CA PRO A 92 -20.64 14.66 9.76
C PRO A 92 -19.98 14.98 11.11
N ALA A 93 -20.35 16.10 11.72
CA ALA A 93 -19.70 16.61 12.94
C ALA A 93 -19.63 15.55 14.05
N VAL A 94 -20.70 14.77 14.24
CA VAL A 94 -20.77 13.68 15.22
C VAL A 94 -19.72 12.58 14.97
N VAL A 95 -19.49 12.23 13.69
CA VAL A 95 -18.47 11.24 13.30
C VAL A 95 -17.07 11.80 13.52
N ARG A 96 -16.83 13.04 13.08
CA ARG A 96 -15.55 13.74 13.26
C ARG A 96 -15.17 13.83 14.74
N GLU A 97 -16.08 14.24 15.60
CA GLU A 97 -15.83 14.33 17.05
C GLU A 97 -15.58 12.96 17.67
N ALA A 98 -16.36 11.95 17.29
CA ALA A 98 -16.18 10.58 17.78
C ALA A 98 -14.81 10.00 17.37
N LEU A 99 -14.38 10.23 16.12
CA LEU A 99 -13.06 9.85 15.61
C LEU A 99 -11.92 10.61 16.31
N MET A 100 -12.04 11.92 16.51
CA MET A 100 -10.98 12.74 17.12
C MET A 100 -10.79 12.47 18.62
N ASN A 101 -11.84 11.95 19.28
CA ASN A 101 -11.82 11.60 20.69
C ASN A 101 -11.69 10.09 20.95
N CYS A 102 -11.64 9.27 19.90
CA CYS A 102 -11.65 7.80 20.03
C CYS A 102 -12.82 7.34 20.92
N SER A 103 -14.02 7.89 20.68
CA SER A 103 -15.16 7.72 21.58
C SER A 103 -15.57 6.26 21.72
N THR A 104 -15.74 5.81 22.97
CA THR A 104 -16.26 4.48 23.32
C THR A 104 -17.75 4.52 23.67
N ALA A 105 -18.45 5.63 23.45
CA ALA A 105 -19.86 5.74 23.81
C ALA A 105 -20.71 4.72 23.01
N PRO A 106 -21.71 4.05 23.63
CA PRO A 106 -22.52 3.03 22.95
C PRO A 106 -23.32 3.52 21.74
N ASP A 107 -23.68 4.80 21.74
CA ASP A 107 -24.44 5.52 20.74
C ASP A 107 -23.54 6.31 19.75
N ALA A 108 -22.23 6.34 19.99
CA ALA A 108 -21.30 6.99 19.09
C ALA A 108 -21.22 6.22 17.75
N PRO A 109 -21.07 6.94 16.63
CA PRO A 109 -20.94 6.32 15.32
C PRO A 109 -19.72 5.39 15.29
N CYS A 110 -19.94 4.15 14.87
CA CYS A 110 -18.90 3.15 14.80
C CYS A 110 -18.15 3.29 13.48
N VAL A 111 -16.85 3.57 13.56
CA VAL A 111 -15.95 3.59 12.41
C VAL A 111 -14.79 2.64 12.69
N ALA A 112 -14.54 1.70 11.78
CA ALA A 112 -13.50 0.71 11.91
C ALA A 112 -12.76 0.51 10.58
N TYR A 113 -11.53 0.00 10.62
CA TYR A 113 -10.72 -0.26 9.44
C TYR A 113 -10.21 -1.69 9.44
N VAL A 114 -10.59 -2.43 8.40
CA VAL A 114 -10.06 -3.76 8.09
C VAL A 114 -8.81 -3.57 7.26
N CYS A 115 -7.65 -3.99 7.77
CA CYS A 115 -6.37 -3.80 7.06
C CYS A 115 -5.91 -5.02 6.25
N LYS A 116 -6.36 -6.22 6.65
CA LYS A 116 -6.10 -7.47 5.94
C LYS A 116 -7.14 -8.51 6.33
N LEU A 117 -7.30 -9.52 5.48
CA LEU A 117 -8.02 -10.72 5.82
C LEU A 117 -7.04 -11.76 6.39
N VAL A 118 -7.47 -12.47 7.43
CA VAL A 118 -6.72 -13.56 8.06
C VAL A 118 -7.52 -14.82 7.86
N ASP A 119 -6.86 -15.84 7.34
CA ASP A 119 -7.43 -17.16 7.21
C ASP A 119 -7.52 -17.84 8.58
N THR A 120 -8.74 -18.25 8.93
CA THR A 120 -9.07 -18.86 10.22
C THR A 120 -8.48 -20.25 10.39
N GLN A 121 -8.11 -20.96 9.31
CA GLN A 121 -7.54 -22.29 9.40
C GLN A 121 -6.18 -22.33 10.14
N PHE A 122 -5.46 -21.19 10.18
CA PHE A 122 -4.18 -21.06 10.87
C PHE A 122 -4.31 -20.58 12.32
N LEU A 123 -5.53 -20.35 12.82
CA LEU A 123 -5.79 -19.90 14.18
C LEU A 123 -6.15 -21.12 15.06
N VAL A 124 -5.40 -21.30 16.15
CA VAL A 124 -5.54 -22.40 17.11
C VAL A 124 -6.36 -21.94 18.31
N GLY A 125 -7.64 -22.34 18.37
CA GLY A 125 -8.51 -22.02 19.50
C GLY A 125 -10.00 -21.97 19.15
N THR A 126 -10.55 -23.15 18.86
CA THR A 126 -11.96 -23.60 18.95
C THR A 126 -13.14 -22.86 18.27
N THR A 127 -14.05 -23.70 17.72
CA THR A 127 -15.42 -23.44 17.20
C THR A 127 -15.61 -22.86 15.80
N LEU A 128 -14.67 -23.05 14.89
CA LEU A 128 -14.99 -23.25 13.45
C LEU A 128 -14.39 -24.61 13.04
N GLY A 129 -14.97 -25.67 13.60
CA GLY A 129 -14.74 -27.00 13.08
C GLY A 129 -15.42 -27.12 11.71
N ARG A 130 -14.72 -27.80 10.79
CA ARG A 130 -15.27 -28.54 9.65
C ARG A 130 -16.28 -27.80 8.76
N GLU A 131 -15.87 -27.55 7.51
CA GLU A 131 -16.78 -27.29 6.39
C GLU A 131 -17.88 -26.25 6.69
N GLY A 132 -17.50 -25.13 7.30
CA GLY A 132 -18.29 -23.91 7.20
C GLY A 132 -18.23 -23.42 5.75
N SER A 133 -19.32 -22.84 5.25
CA SER A 133 -19.35 -22.15 3.96
C SER A 133 -18.11 -21.26 3.78
N ASP A 134 -17.55 -21.20 2.57
CA ASP A 134 -16.34 -20.41 2.22
C ASP A 134 -16.34 -18.95 2.75
N GLU A 135 -17.51 -18.41 3.06
CA GLU A 135 -17.70 -17.06 3.62
C GLU A 135 -17.13 -16.86 5.04
N ASP A 136 -17.05 -17.91 5.86
CA ASP A 136 -16.54 -17.86 7.25
C ASP A 136 -15.05 -18.24 7.37
N ALA A 137 -14.40 -18.62 6.27
CA ALA A 137 -13.00 -19.02 6.27
C ALA A 137 -12.05 -17.86 6.61
N PHE A 138 -12.47 -16.62 6.37
CA PHE A 138 -11.64 -15.43 6.57
C PHE A 138 -12.27 -14.46 7.57
N ILE A 139 -11.42 -13.89 8.43
CA ILE A 139 -11.77 -12.80 9.33
C ILE A 139 -11.00 -11.53 8.96
N GLY A 140 -11.69 -10.40 8.99
CA GLY A 140 -11.06 -9.08 8.81
C GLY A 140 -10.28 -8.69 10.06
N PHE A 141 -8.97 -8.53 9.95
CA PHE A 141 -8.16 -7.93 11.01
C PHE A 141 -8.43 -6.43 11.07
N THR A 142 -9.07 -6.00 12.15
CA THR A 142 -9.80 -4.74 12.20
C THR A 142 -9.38 -3.91 13.40
N ARG A 143 -9.20 -2.60 13.22
CA ARG A 143 -9.13 -1.63 14.31
C ARG A 143 -10.41 -0.83 14.38
N VAL A 144 -11.02 -0.73 15.57
CA VAL A 144 -12.14 0.20 15.81
C VAL A 144 -11.57 1.58 16.16
N TYR A 145 -11.96 2.62 15.44
CA TYR A 145 -11.50 4.00 15.64
C TYR A 145 -12.49 4.83 16.45
N SER A 146 -13.79 4.58 16.33
CA SER A 146 -14.83 5.20 17.16
C SER A 146 -16.00 4.24 17.37
N GLY A 147 -16.79 4.48 18.40
CA GLY A 147 -17.98 3.70 18.74
C GLY A 147 -17.66 2.29 19.24
N ARG A 148 -18.64 1.40 19.08
CA ARG A 148 -18.55 -0.02 19.43
C ARG A 148 -19.02 -0.86 18.26
N LEU A 149 -18.21 -1.85 17.88
CA LEU A 149 -18.54 -2.81 16.85
C LEU A 149 -19.22 -4.03 17.48
N ARG A 150 -20.38 -4.43 16.95
CA ARG A 150 -21.18 -5.55 17.48
C ARG A 150 -21.68 -6.45 16.34
N PRO A 151 -21.86 -7.76 16.59
CA PRO A 151 -22.63 -8.63 15.70
C PRO A 151 -24.03 -8.07 15.42
N GLY A 152 -24.54 -8.29 14.20
CA GLY A 152 -25.86 -7.83 13.75
C GLY A 152 -25.94 -6.35 13.36
N MET A 153 -24.86 -5.57 13.52
CA MET A 153 -24.85 -4.17 13.12
C MET A 153 -24.81 -4.02 11.60
N MET A 154 -25.69 -3.17 11.05
CA MET A 154 -25.58 -2.69 9.69
C MET A 154 -24.43 -1.69 9.57
N VAL A 155 -23.55 -1.92 8.60
CA VAL A 155 -22.41 -1.07 8.30
C VAL A 155 -22.30 -0.82 6.80
N TYR A 156 -21.82 0.37 6.45
CA TYR A 156 -21.34 0.73 5.13
C TYR A 156 -19.89 0.25 5.00
N VAL A 157 -19.67 -0.71 4.11
CA VAL A 157 -18.36 -1.27 3.78
C VAL A 157 -17.81 -0.51 2.58
N HIS A 158 -16.79 0.31 2.81
CA HIS A 158 -16.05 1.03 1.77
C HIS A 158 -14.80 0.24 1.39
N SER A 159 -14.76 -0.36 0.20
CA SER A 159 -13.63 -1.15 -0.33
C SER A 159 -13.47 -0.90 -1.83
N ASP A 160 -12.27 -0.55 -2.29
CA ASP A 160 -11.92 -0.27 -3.71
C ASP A 160 -12.99 0.58 -4.44
N ASP A 161 -13.23 1.78 -3.92
CA ASP A 161 -14.18 2.79 -4.40
C ASP A 161 -15.65 2.36 -4.44
N LYS A 162 -15.97 1.15 -3.97
CA LYS A 162 -17.34 0.66 -3.81
C LYS A 162 -17.81 0.81 -2.38
N VAL A 163 -19.10 1.11 -2.24
CA VAL A 163 -19.79 1.20 -0.94
C VAL A 163 -20.95 0.24 -0.95
N VAL A 164 -20.93 -0.72 -0.03
CA VAL A 164 -21.98 -1.74 0.10
C VAL A 164 -22.50 -1.75 1.52
N GLU A 165 -23.83 -1.86 1.67
CA GLU A 165 -24.46 -2.08 2.96
C GLU A 165 -24.37 -3.57 3.31
N ALA A 166 -23.83 -3.89 4.48
CA ALA A 166 -23.67 -5.25 4.96
C ALA A 166 -23.89 -5.35 6.48
N VAL A 167 -24.20 -6.56 6.94
CA VAL A 167 -24.37 -6.87 8.37
C VAL A 167 -23.07 -7.47 8.92
N VAL A 168 -22.60 -6.97 10.05
CA VAL A 168 -21.50 -7.59 10.79
C VAL A 168 -21.95 -8.96 11.31
N GLY A 169 -21.34 -10.04 10.85
CA GLY A 169 -21.71 -11.40 11.27
C GLY A 169 -21.25 -11.69 12.69
N LYS A 170 -19.93 -11.65 12.92
CA LYS A 170 -19.31 -11.94 14.22
C LYS A 170 -18.16 -10.97 14.49
N VAL A 171 -17.84 -10.80 15.78
CA VAL A 171 -16.69 -10.00 16.23
C VAL A 171 -15.85 -10.85 17.17
N PHE A 172 -14.53 -10.77 17.04
CA PHE A 172 -13.58 -11.61 17.78
C PHE A 172 -12.48 -10.79 18.44
N LEU A 173 -11.99 -11.23 19.59
CA LEU A 173 -10.74 -10.78 20.20
C LEU A 173 -9.64 -11.80 19.93
N PHE A 174 -8.47 -11.33 19.50
CA PHE A 174 -7.31 -12.20 19.28
C PHE A 174 -6.65 -12.60 20.60
N ARG A 175 -6.38 -13.90 20.78
CA ARG A 175 -5.70 -14.48 21.95
C ARG A 175 -4.44 -15.25 21.53
N GLY A 176 -3.48 -14.54 20.97
CA GLY A 176 -2.28 -15.15 20.41
C GLY A 176 -2.65 -15.98 19.19
N ALA A 177 -2.62 -17.32 19.32
CA ALA A 177 -3.06 -18.22 18.26
C ALA A 177 -4.60 -18.40 18.22
N GLY A 178 -5.32 -18.11 19.29
CA GLY A 178 -6.77 -18.33 19.39
C GLY A 178 -7.63 -17.10 19.08
N LEU A 179 -8.94 -17.34 18.97
CA LEU A 179 -9.98 -16.32 18.82
C LEU A 179 -11.04 -16.51 19.90
N ASP A 180 -11.41 -15.42 20.58
CA ASP A 180 -12.56 -15.39 21.47
C ASP A 180 -13.68 -14.59 20.79
N GLU A 181 -14.87 -15.19 20.62
CA GLU A 181 -16.03 -14.44 20.14
C GLU A 181 -16.47 -13.39 21.19
N ALA A 182 -16.73 -12.17 20.74
CA ALA A 182 -17.07 -11.04 21.58
C ALA A 182 -18.43 -10.45 21.19
N THR A 183 -19.20 -10.04 22.20
CA THR A 183 -20.49 -9.36 22.00
C THR A 183 -20.32 -7.93 21.49
N GLU A 184 -19.23 -7.27 21.89
CA GLU A 184 -18.86 -5.95 21.39
C GLU A 184 -17.36 -5.68 21.54
N VAL A 185 -16.83 -4.82 20.67
CA VAL A 185 -15.46 -4.30 20.76
C VAL A 185 -15.47 -2.77 20.64
N CYS A 186 -14.83 -2.09 21.59
CA CYS A 186 -14.76 -0.63 21.66
C CYS A 186 -13.65 -0.04 20.78
N SER A 187 -13.76 1.25 20.51
CA SER A 187 -12.71 2.05 19.90
C SER A 187 -11.36 1.92 20.62
N GLY A 188 -10.28 1.98 19.84
CA GLY A 188 -8.91 1.81 20.31
C GLY A 188 -8.43 0.36 20.35
N THR A 189 -9.31 -0.62 20.17
CA THR A 189 -9.00 -2.05 20.22
C THR A 189 -8.86 -2.67 18.82
N LEU A 190 -8.00 -3.69 18.71
CA LEU A 190 -7.88 -4.57 17.55
C LEU A 190 -8.78 -5.80 17.72
N CYS A 191 -9.50 -6.19 16.67
CA CYS A 191 -10.45 -7.28 16.67
C CYS A 191 -10.52 -7.99 15.31
N GLY A 192 -11.06 -9.20 15.29
CA GLY A 192 -11.47 -9.90 14.09
C GLY A 192 -12.93 -9.58 13.77
N VAL A 193 -13.27 -9.46 12.48
CA VAL A 193 -14.65 -9.26 12.02
C VAL A 193 -14.99 -10.32 10.98
N GLY A 194 -16.04 -11.10 11.25
CA GLY A 194 -16.58 -12.12 10.34
C GLY A 194 -17.82 -11.65 9.59
N GLY A 195 -18.15 -12.33 8.49
CA GLY A 195 -19.36 -12.07 7.69
C GLY A 195 -19.26 -10.92 6.68
N LEU A 196 -18.11 -10.25 6.58
CA LEU A 196 -17.89 -9.14 5.63
C LEU A 196 -16.97 -9.49 4.46
N THR A 197 -16.41 -10.70 4.43
CA THR A 197 -15.43 -11.17 3.43
C THR A 197 -15.87 -10.98 1.96
N PRO A 198 -17.13 -11.20 1.56
CA PRO A 198 -17.56 -10.99 0.18
C PRO A 198 -17.39 -9.54 -0.31
N TYR A 199 -17.55 -8.57 0.59
CA TYR A 199 -17.56 -7.14 0.29
C TYR A 199 -16.18 -6.47 0.40
N ILE A 200 -15.19 -7.18 0.93
CA ILE A 200 -13.83 -6.68 1.13
C ILE A 200 -12.94 -7.22 0.02
N ALA A 201 -12.26 -6.33 -0.69
CA ALA A 201 -11.18 -6.71 -1.59
C ALA A 201 -9.91 -6.97 -0.77
N LYS A 202 -9.08 -5.95 -0.51
CA LYS A 202 -7.88 -6.07 0.36
C LYS A 202 -8.06 -5.50 1.76
N TYR A 203 -8.72 -4.35 1.80
CA TYR A 203 -8.97 -3.58 3.00
C TYR A 203 -10.35 -2.95 2.89
N ALA A 204 -10.90 -2.49 4.01
CA ALA A 204 -12.16 -1.77 4.01
C ALA A 204 -12.26 -0.80 5.18
N THR A 205 -12.93 0.33 4.95
CA THR A 205 -13.44 1.18 6.02
C THR A 205 -14.89 0.82 6.29
N LEU A 206 -15.20 0.50 7.54
CA LEU A 206 -16.54 0.19 8.03
C LEU A 206 -17.08 1.44 8.74
N SER A 207 -18.31 1.85 8.44
CA SER A 207 -18.99 2.95 9.11
C SER A 207 -20.46 2.63 9.35
N THR A 208 -21.01 2.96 10.52
CA THR A 208 -22.47 2.94 10.72
C THR A 208 -23.19 4.14 10.12
N VAL A 209 -22.44 5.15 9.65
CA VAL A 209 -22.97 6.37 9.06
C VAL A 209 -22.62 6.41 7.58
N LYS A 210 -23.62 6.65 6.74
CA LYS A 210 -23.46 6.79 5.29
C LYS A 210 -22.65 8.05 4.94
N GLY A 211 -21.85 7.96 3.88
CA GLY A 211 -21.14 9.11 3.32
C GLY A 211 -19.85 9.49 4.08
N VAL A 212 -19.38 8.64 4.99
CA VAL A 212 -18.05 8.81 5.60
C VAL A 212 -17.00 8.42 4.56
N SER A 213 -16.03 9.31 4.31
CA SER A 213 -14.91 8.99 3.40
C SER A 213 -14.08 7.80 3.94
N PRO A 214 -13.54 6.95 3.06
CA PRO A 214 -12.70 5.84 3.51
C PRO A 214 -11.39 6.35 4.12
N LEU A 215 -10.89 5.60 5.11
CA LEU A 215 -9.53 5.79 5.61
C LEU A 215 -8.52 5.46 4.50
N ASN A 216 -7.40 6.18 4.49
CA ASN A 216 -6.29 5.93 3.59
C ASN A 216 -5.80 4.49 3.76
N PRO A 217 -5.64 3.75 2.65
CA PRO A 217 -5.19 2.37 2.71
C PRO A 217 -3.75 2.28 3.23
N LEU A 218 -3.41 1.11 3.75
CA LEU A 218 -2.03 0.80 4.11
C LEU A 218 -1.17 0.74 2.83
N VAL A 219 -0.34 1.76 2.61
CA VAL A 219 0.65 1.76 1.52
C VAL A 219 1.87 0.99 1.98
N LEU A 220 2.11 -0.18 1.38
CA LEU A 220 3.34 -0.93 1.60
C LEU A 220 4.49 -0.27 0.82
N PRO A 221 5.69 -0.17 1.41
CA PRO A 221 6.80 0.56 0.82
C PRO A 221 7.43 -0.13 -0.39
N SER A 222 7.22 -1.43 -0.59
CA SER A 222 7.78 -2.17 -1.73
C SER A 222 6.73 -2.39 -2.81
N THR A 223 7.11 -2.10 -4.05
CA THR A 223 6.31 -2.40 -5.24
C THR A 223 6.44 -3.89 -5.60
N SER A 224 5.43 -4.44 -6.26
CA SER A 224 5.48 -5.78 -6.81
C SER A 224 6.35 -5.79 -8.06
N ILE A 225 7.59 -6.26 -7.90
CA ILE A 225 8.64 -6.23 -8.93
C ILE A 225 8.69 -7.55 -9.69
N VAL A 226 8.63 -8.68 -8.96
CA VAL A 226 8.75 -10.02 -9.55
C VAL A 226 7.38 -10.48 -10.03
N ARG A 227 7.29 -10.93 -11.27
CA ARG A 227 6.04 -11.35 -11.91
C ARG A 227 6.18 -12.70 -12.57
N ALA A 228 5.14 -13.51 -12.50
CA ALA A 228 5.07 -14.76 -13.20
C ALA A 228 3.63 -15.06 -13.65
N SER A 229 3.50 -15.61 -14.86
CA SER A 229 2.23 -16.14 -15.35
C SER A 229 1.96 -17.49 -14.70
N VAL A 230 0.72 -17.73 -14.30
CA VAL A 230 0.28 -18.97 -13.65
C VAL A 230 -0.85 -19.63 -14.45
N PHE A 231 -0.76 -20.95 -14.59
CA PHE A 231 -1.69 -21.75 -15.38
C PHE A 231 -2.05 -23.02 -14.62
N PRO A 232 -3.31 -23.48 -14.67
CA PRO A 232 -3.63 -24.77 -14.11
C PRO A 232 -2.99 -25.85 -14.99
N LYS A 233 -2.47 -26.92 -14.38
CA LYS A 233 -1.91 -28.05 -15.14
C LYS A 233 -2.98 -28.72 -16.01
N ASN A 234 -4.21 -28.82 -15.49
CA ASN A 234 -5.38 -29.27 -16.24
C ASN A 234 -6.27 -28.05 -16.58
N PRO A 235 -6.63 -27.83 -17.85
CA PRO A 235 -7.47 -26.69 -18.24
C PRO A 235 -8.86 -26.63 -17.57
N LYS A 236 -9.39 -27.78 -17.10
CA LYS A 236 -10.67 -27.85 -16.38
C LYS A 236 -10.65 -27.11 -15.04
N ASP A 237 -9.46 -26.97 -14.46
CA ASP A 237 -9.26 -26.40 -13.13
C ASP A 237 -9.11 -24.86 -13.17
N LEU A 238 -9.30 -24.23 -14.34
CA LEU A 238 -9.14 -22.78 -14.52
C LEU A 238 -10.04 -21.96 -13.59
N PHE A 239 -11.29 -22.39 -13.37
CA PHE A 239 -12.20 -21.70 -12.45
C PHE A 239 -11.74 -21.76 -11.00
N ALA A 240 -11.23 -22.92 -10.56
CA ALA A 240 -10.65 -23.09 -9.22
C ALA A 240 -9.39 -22.23 -9.04
N LEU A 241 -8.54 -22.14 -10.07
CA LEU A 241 -7.38 -21.25 -10.07
C LEU A 241 -7.81 -19.78 -9.95
N GLN A 242 -8.81 -19.34 -10.71
CA GLN A 242 -9.30 -17.96 -10.67
C GLN A 242 -9.86 -17.59 -9.29
N GLU A 243 -10.62 -18.49 -8.68
CA GLU A 243 -11.14 -18.28 -7.33
C GLU A 243 -10.00 -18.26 -6.29
N GLY A 244 -9.03 -19.17 -6.40
CA GLY A 244 -7.86 -19.17 -5.53
C GLY A 244 -7.00 -17.91 -5.68
N LEU A 245 -6.83 -17.40 -6.90
CA LEU A 245 -6.14 -16.13 -7.17
C LEU A 245 -6.90 -14.94 -6.55
N ARG A 246 -8.23 -14.95 -6.62
CA ARG A 246 -9.08 -13.95 -5.97
C ARG A 246 -8.85 -13.96 -4.46
N LEU A 247 -8.84 -15.13 -3.83
CA LEU A 247 -8.56 -15.27 -2.39
C LEU A 247 -7.13 -14.84 -2.02
N LEU A 248 -6.13 -15.24 -2.82
CA LEU A 248 -4.73 -14.82 -2.61
C LEU A 248 -4.60 -13.29 -2.62
N TYR A 249 -5.23 -12.62 -3.60
CA TYR A 249 -5.25 -11.15 -3.69
C TYR A 249 -5.88 -10.50 -2.45
N LYS A 250 -6.88 -11.14 -1.84
CA LYS A 250 -7.56 -10.64 -0.64
C LYS A 250 -6.72 -10.78 0.63
N VAL A 251 -5.99 -11.89 0.77
CA VAL A 251 -5.25 -12.24 1.99
C VAL A 251 -3.89 -11.55 2.05
N ASP A 252 -3.19 -11.47 0.92
CA ASP A 252 -1.88 -10.83 0.84
C ASP A 252 -2.02 -9.38 0.34
N PRO A 253 -1.78 -8.36 1.19
CA PRO A 253 -1.93 -6.96 0.79
C PRO A 253 -0.98 -6.55 -0.32
N GLN A 254 0.16 -7.23 -0.48
CA GLN A 254 1.21 -6.88 -1.42
C GLN A 254 1.10 -7.59 -2.76
N VAL A 255 0.44 -8.75 -2.83
CA VAL A 255 0.25 -9.46 -4.10
C VAL A 255 -0.59 -8.66 -5.07
N GLU A 256 -0.13 -8.54 -6.31
CA GLU A 256 -0.94 -8.04 -7.42
C GLU A 256 -1.36 -9.20 -8.30
N VAL A 257 -2.62 -9.21 -8.73
CA VAL A 257 -3.14 -10.19 -9.70
C VAL A 257 -3.67 -9.41 -10.89
N SER A 258 -3.21 -9.78 -12.08
CA SER A 258 -3.60 -9.14 -13.34
C SER A 258 -3.85 -10.19 -14.41
N ILE A 259 -4.63 -9.83 -15.43
CA ILE A 259 -4.86 -10.66 -16.60
C ILE A 259 -4.31 -9.92 -17.81
N LEU A 260 -3.38 -10.53 -18.54
CA LEU A 260 -2.82 -9.97 -19.75
C LEU A 260 -3.84 -10.04 -20.91
N PRO A 261 -3.68 -9.23 -21.98
CA PRO A 261 -4.53 -9.32 -23.17
C PRO A 261 -4.52 -10.70 -23.85
N THR A 262 -3.47 -11.49 -23.62
CA THR A 262 -3.34 -12.90 -24.06
C THR A 262 -4.25 -13.85 -23.27
N GLY A 263 -4.85 -13.40 -22.17
CA GLY A 263 -5.66 -14.20 -21.25
C GLY A 263 -4.86 -14.85 -20.12
N GLU A 264 -3.55 -14.57 -20.03
CA GLU A 264 -2.69 -15.13 -18.98
C GLU A 264 -2.92 -14.45 -17.63
N HIS A 265 -3.07 -15.25 -16.56
CA HIS A 265 -3.11 -14.76 -15.19
C HIS A 265 -1.69 -14.53 -14.67
N VAL A 266 -1.39 -13.32 -14.23
CA VAL A 266 -0.07 -12.93 -13.74
C VAL A 266 -0.16 -12.55 -12.27
N ILE A 267 0.70 -13.18 -11.46
CA ILE A 267 0.95 -12.80 -10.07
C ILE A 267 2.15 -11.86 -10.04
N GLY A 268 2.04 -10.73 -9.35
CA GLY A 268 3.13 -9.82 -9.03
C GLY A 268 3.41 -9.82 -7.53
N THR A 269 4.67 -9.98 -7.15
CA THR A 269 5.14 -10.04 -5.76
C THR A 269 6.36 -9.16 -5.53
N ALA A 270 6.66 -8.94 -4.25
CA ALA A 270 7.78 -8.12 -3.77
C ALA A 270 9.17 -8.71 -4.07
N GLY A 271 9.26 -9.99 -4.45
CA GLY A 271 10.52 -10.73 -4.50
C GLY A 271 10.27 -12.23 -4.64
N GLU A 272 11.34 -12.99 -4.87
CA GLU A 272 11.27 -14.43 -5.15
C GLU A 272 10.71 -15.24 -3.98
N VAL A 273 11.18 -15.01 -2.75
CA VAL A 273 10.66 -15.70 -1.56
C VAL A 273 9.17 -15.43 -1.34
N HIS A 274 8.73 -14.20 -1.66
CA HIS A 274 7.32 -13.84 -1.61
C HIS A 274 6.53 -14.56 -2.71
N MET A 275 7.07 -14.66 -3.94
CA MET A 275 6.49 -15.49 -5.01
C MET A 275 6.33 -16.95 -4.59
N GLU A 276 7.38 -17.58 -4.06
CA GLU A 276 7.35 -18.97 -3.59
C GLU A 276 6.30 -19.19 -2.49
N ARG A 277 6.14 -18.24 -1.59
CA ARG A 277 5.11 -18.31 -0.54
C ARG A 277 3.71 -18.22 -1.13
N CYS A 278 3.49 -17.26 -2.03
CA CYS A 278 2.21 -17.05 -2.70
C CYS A 278 1.78 -18.26 -3.53
N LEU A 279 2.72 -18.87 -4.25
CA LEU A 279 2.47 -20.07 -5.04
C LEU A 279 2.10 -21.26 -4.15
N ARG A 280 2.79 -21.45 -3.02
CA ARG A 280 2.42 -22.48 -2.03
C ARG A 280 1.03 -22.22 -1.45
N ASP A 281 0.72 -20.99 -1.08
CA ASP A 281 -0.63 -20.67 -0.59
C ASP A 281 -1.71 -20.89 -1.65
N LEU A 282 -1.44 -20.52 -2.90
CA LEU A 282 -2.35 -20.75 -4.00
C LEU A 282 -2.61 -22.25 -4.24
N ILE A 283 -1.55 -23.07 -4.26
CA ILE A 283 -1.63 -24.50 -4.54
C ILE A 283 -2.20 -25.27 -3.34
N ASP A 284 -1.69 -25.05 -2.14
CA ASP A 284 -1.99 -25.89 -0.97
C ASP A 284 -3.28 -25.46 -0.27
N THR A 285 -3.61 -24.17 -0.34
CA THR A 285 -4.68 -23.57 0.47
C THR A 285 -5.86 -23.09 -0.36
N PHE A 286 -5.63 -22.17 -1.30
CA PHE A 286 -6.72 -21.40 -1.91
C PHE A 286 -7.33 -22.11 -3.12
N ALA A 287 -6.54 -22.41 -4.15
CA ALA A 287 -7.03 -23.05 -5.37
C ALA A 287 -7.11 -24.57 -5.23
N ARG A 288 -6.19 -25.19 -4.46
CA ARG A 288 -6.12 -26.65 -4.25
C ARG A 288 -5.97 -27.45 -5.56
N VAL A 289 -5.23 -26.89 -6.51
CA VAL A 289 -4.98 -27.47 -7.83
C VAL A 289 -3.50 -27.37 -8.18
N GLU A 290 -3.02 -28.27 -9.03
CA GLU A 290 -1.65 -28.19 -9.54
C GLU A 290 -1.50 -27.02 -10.52
N VAL A 291 -0.54 -26.14 -10.25
CA VAL A 291 -0.26 -24.93 -11.05
C VAL A 291 1.10 -25.04 -11.72
N LYS A 292 1.16 -24.69 -13.01
CA LYS A 292 2.38 -24.41 -13.75
C LYS A 292 2.67 -22.91 -13.69
N VAL A 293 3.94 -22.56 -13.52
CA VAL A 293 4.40 -21.17 -13.39
C VAL A 293 5.41 -20.90 -14.49
N SER A 294 5.34 -19.73 -15.11
CA SER A 294 6.36 -19.27 -16.06
C SER A 294 7.68 -18.97 -15.34
N GLU A 295 8.73 -18.68 -16.12
CA GLU A 295 9.90 -18.02 -15.56
C GLU A 295 9.49 -16.69 -14.92
N SER A 296 10.11 -16.38 -13.78
CA SER A 296 9.87 -15.12 -13.09
C SER A 296 10.60 -14.01 -13.82
N ILE A 297 9.87 -12.94 -14.13
CA ILE A 297 10.38 -11.75 -14.81
C ILE A 297 10.24 -10.54 -13.90
N VAL A 298 10.96 -9.47 -14.23
CA VAL A 298 10.81 -8.17 -13.56
C VAL A 298 10.09 -7.18 -14.46
N SER A 299 9.22 -6.35 -13.89
CA SER A 299 8.64 -5.25 -14.65
C SER A 299 9.64 -4.11 -14.79
N PHE A 300 9.93 -3.73 -16.04
CA PHE A 300 10.73 -2.56 -16.34
C PHE A 300 9.90 -1.28 -16.24
N ARG A 301 10.57 -0.13 -16.28
CA ARG A 301 9.93 1.14 -16.61
C ARG A 301 10.56 1.73 -17.85
N GLU A 302 9.88 2.69 -18.48
CA GLU A 302 10.42 3.38 -19.66
C GLU A 302 10.75 4.83 -19.34
N THR A 303 11.89 5.32 -19.85
CA THR A 303 12.32 6.70 -19.64
C THR A 303 12.97 7.29 -20.88
N ILE A 304 13.14 8.61 -20.87
CA ILE A 304 13.96 9.33 -21.84
C ILE A 304 15.40 9.38 -21.30
N ALA A 305 16.37 9.04 -22.14
CA ALA A 305 17.78 9.14 -21.78
C ALA A 305 18.14 10.59 -21.44
N ALA A 306 19.08 10.78 -20.51
CA ALA A 306 19.61 12.10 -20.23
C ALA A 306 20.32 12.64 -21.49
N ALA A 307 19.67 13.55 -22.21
CA ALA A 307 20.31 14.33 -23.26
C ALA A 307 21.09 15.49 -22.62
N GLY A 308 22.15 15.95 -23.27
CA GLY A 308 22.84 17.17 -22.85
C GLY A 308 21.84 18.33 -22.73
N ALA A 309 21.99 19.16 -21.69
CA ALA A 309 21.01 20.15 -21.23
C ALA A 309 20.51 21.18 -22.30
N SER A 310 21.09 21.18 -23.50
CA SER A 310 20.93 22.18 -24.56
C SER A 310 20.09 21.76 -25.77
N SER A 311 19.42 20.60 -25.78
CA SER A 311 18.55 20.26 -26.93
C SER A 311 17.25 21.07 -26.92
N LYS A 312 16.94 21.73 -28.05
CA LYS A 312 15.63 22.37 -28.28
C LYS A 312 14.50 21.33 -28.07
N PRO A 313 13.32 21.74 -27.56
CA PRO A 313 12.18 20.85 -27.45
C PRO A 313 11.80 20.34 -28.85
N LYS A 314 11.62 19.02 -28.98
CA LYS A 314 11.16 18.40 -30.22
C LYS A 314 9.64 18.28 -30.15
N LEU A 315 8.97 19.25 -30.75
CA LEU A 315 7.51 19.32 -30.79
C LEU A 315 6.95 18.22 -31.68
N HIS A 316 5.83 17.64 -31.24
CA HIS A 316 5.04 16.71 -32.01
C HIS A 316 3.58 17.18 -32.00
N THR A 317 2.96 17.22 -33.17
CA THR A 317 1.53 17.50 -33.33
C THR A 317 0.84 16.23 -33.78
N ALA A 318 -0.16 15.81 -33.02
CA ALA A 318 -1.07 14.74 -33.40
C ALA A 318 -2.44 15.34 -33.71
N THR A 319 -3.10 14.76 -34.70
CA THR A 319 -4.42 15.19 -35.16
C THR A 319 -5.32 13.97 -35.28
N THR A 320 -6.58 14.09 -34.88
CA THR A 320 -7.57 13.03 -35.06
C THR A 320 -7.80 12.76 -36.56
N PRO A 321 -8.22 11.54 -36.95
CA PRO A 321 -8.37 11.19 -38.37
C PRO A 321 -9.34 12.09 -39.16
N ASP A 322 -10.31 12.67 -38.47
CA ASP A 322 -11.30 13.62 -39.00
C ASP A 322 -10.83 15.08 -39.01
N GLY A 323 -9.64 15.38 -38.46
CA GLY A 323 -9.07 16.73 -38.43
C GLY A 323 -9.66 17.65 -37.36
N THR A 324 -10.56 17.15 -36.53
CA THR A 324 -11.40 17.97 -35.64
C THR A 324 -10.70 18.33 -34.33
N PHE A 325 -9.69 17.57 -33.94
CA PHE A 325 -8.87 17.84 -32.77
C PHE A 325 -7.39 17.67 -33.10
N SER A 326 -6.59 18.67 -32.75
CA SER A 326 -5.13 18.59 -32.79
C SER A 326 -4.52 19.02 -31.47
N ILE A 327 -3.49 18.31 -31.03
CA ILE A 327 -2.70 18.64 -29.86
C ILE A 327 -1.22 18.67 -30.22
N THR A 328 -0.53 19.73 -29.80
CA THR A 328 0.93 19.82 -29.91
C THR A 328 1.55 19.74 -28.54
N LEU A 329 2.50 18.80 -28.39
CA LEU A 329 3.22 18.59 -27.14
C LEU A 329 4.65 18.14 -27.40
N TYR A 330 5.48 18.19 -26.36
CA TYR A 330 6.80 17.56 -26.37
C TYR A 330 7.05 16.80 -25.07
N ALA A 331 7.96 15.83 -25.12
CA ALA A 331 8.37 15.05 -23.97
C ALA A 331 9.78 15.46 -23.50
N ARG A 332 10.06 15.35 -22.20
CA ARG A 332 11.41 15.53 -21.66
C ARG A 332 11.60 14.74 -20.37
N ARG A 333 12.83 14.32 -20.11
CA ARG A 333 13.26 13.84 -18.80
C ARG A 333 13.21 14.96 -17.75
N MET A 334 12.65 14.68 -16.58
CA MET A 334 12.65 15.62 -15.44
C MET A 334 14.05 15.72 -14.79
N PRO A 335 14.34 16.81 -14.04
CA PRO A 335 15.65 17.01 -13.37
C PRO A 335 15.99 15.88 -12.40
N ASP A 336 17.29 15.68 -12.13
CA ASP A 336 17.73 14.64 -11.21
C ASP A 336 17.25 14.89 -9.77
N ASP A 337 17.07 16.14 -9.34
CA ASP A 337 16.46 16.45 -8.03
C ASP A 337 15.03 15.91 -7.91
N VAL A 338 14.26 15.94 -9.00
CA VAL A 338 12.91 15.35 -9.06
C VAL A 338 12.99 13.82 -9.08
N LEU A 339 13.97 13.27 -9.80
CA LEU A 339 14.22 11.83 -9.80
C LEU A 339 14.51 11.30 -8.39
N GLU A 340 15.29 12.03 -7.58
CA GLU A 340 15.58 11.65 -6.19
C GLU A 340 14.34 11.74 -5.28
N ILE A 341 13.39 12.62 -5.60
CA ILE A 341 12.08 12.63 -4.93
C ILE A 341 11.30 11.37 -5.30
N ILE A 342 11.23 11.04 -6.59
CA ILE A 342 10.45 9.90 -7.11
C ILE A 342 11.00 8.57 -6.58
N LYS A 343 12.33 8.39 -6.55
CA LYS A 343 13.00 7.18 -6.05
C LYS A 343 12.81 6.94 -4.54
N ASN A 344 12.47 7.96 -3.76
CA ASN A 344 12.48 7.85 -2.30
C ASN A 344 11.15 7.32 -1.74
N ASP A 345 10.95 6.01 -1.83
CA ASP A 345 9.74 5.32 -1.36
C ASP A 345 9.43 5.60 0.13
N ASN A 346 10.46 5.77 0.95
CA ASN A 346 10.29 6.08 2.38
C ASN A 346 9.63 7.43 2.64
N LYS A 347 9.99 8.47 1.88
CA LYS A 347 9.39 9.81 1.99
C LYS A 347 8.08 9.94 1.20
N ASN A 348 7.82 9.01 0.29
CA ASN A 348 6.64 9.03 -0.58
C ASN A 348 5.41 8.32 0.02
N ARG A 349 5.50 7.88 1.28
CA ARG A 349 4.38 7.27 2.04
C ARG A 349 3.14 8.16 2.19
N GLY A 350 3.26 9.47 2.01
CA GLY A 350 2.15 10.44 2.07
C GLY A 350 1.20 10.41 0.86
N GLY A 351 1.41 9.48 -0.08
CA GLY A 351 0.59 9.33 -1.28
C GLY A 351 0.96 10.31 -2.41
N VAL A 352 0.33 10.11 -3.56
CA VAL A 352 0.61 10.82 -4.83
C VAL A 352 0.55 12.35 -4.67
N HIS A 353 -0.41 12.87 -3.89
CA HIS A 353 -0.57 14.31 -3.69
C HIS A 353 0.64 14.95 -3.00
N HIS A 354 1.14 14.34 -1.92
CA HIS A 354 2.31 14.85 -1.20
C HIS A 354 3.58 14.80 -2.07
N VAL A 355 3.72 13.75 -2.89
CA VAL A 355 4.82 13.66 -3.86
C VAL A 355 4.70 14.74 -4.92
N SER A 356 3.51 14.95 -5.49
CA SER A 356 3.24 15.99 -6.49
C SER A 356 3.59 17.39 -5.99
N GLN A 357 3.22 17.75 -4.76
CA GLN A 357 3.56 19.05 -4.18
C GLN A 357 5.07 19.26 -4.04
N ARG A 358 5.81 18.21 -3.63
CA ARG A 358 7.28 18.28 -3.55
C ARG A 358 7.91 18.43 -4.92
N ILE A 359 7.40 17.71 -5.93
CA ILE A 359 7.85 17.83 -7.31
C ILE A 359 7.60 19.25 -7.83
N GLU A 360 6.41 19.79 -7.60
CA GLU A 360 6.04 21.15 -8.02
C GLU A 360 6.95 22.21 -7.39
N ASN A 361 7.25 22.10 -6.09
CA ASN A 361 8.20 23.01 -5.44
C ASN A 361 9.60 22.92 -6.06
N THR A 362 10.13 21.72 -6.25
CA THR A 362 11.48 21.50 -6.83
C THR A 362 11.59 21.96 -8.28
N LEU A 363 10.53 21.74 -9.08
CA LEU A 363 10.47 22.24 -10.44
C LEU A 363 10.32 23.78 -10.48
N GLY A 364 9.66 24.38 -9.48
CA GLY A 364 9.49 25.83 -9.36
C GLY A 364 10.80 26.57 -9.09
N ASP A 365 11.70 25.96 -8.30
CA ASP A 365 13.04 26.49 -8.04
C ASP A 365 13.95 26.44 -9.28
N ASN A 366 13.64 25.56 -10.24
CA ASN A 366 14.39 25.43 -11.46
C ASN A 366 13.91 26.43 -12.53
N LYS A 367 14.75 27.43 -12.86
CA LYS A 367 14.46 28.50 -13.83
C LYS A 367 13.89 28.04 -15.18
N ARG A 368 14.27 26.85 -15.66
CA ARG A 368 13.77 26.30 -16.93
C ARG A 368 12.35 25.75 -16.76
N TRP A 369 12.11 25.01 -15.70
CA TRP A 369 10.84 24.34 -15.45
C TRP A 369 9.79 25.28 -14.87
N SER A 370 10.18 26.32 -14.15
CA SER A 370 9.26 27.37 -13.71
C SER A 370 8.55 28.06 -14.88
N ARG A 371 9.20 28.16 -16.04
CA ARG A 371 8.56 28.64 -17.29
C ARG A 371 7.61 27.63 -17.91
N GLU A 372 7.89 26.33 -17.76
CA GLU A 372 7.06 25.25 -18.30
C GLU A 372 5.84 24.97 -17.39
N MET A 373 5.89 25.34 -16.12
CA MET A 373 4.84 25.13 -15.11
C MET A 373 3.97 26.36 -14.82
N GLN A 374 3.71 27.21 -15.82
CA GLN A 374 2.89 28.41 -15.59
C GLN A 374 1.49 28.12 -15.05
N HIS A 375 0.92 26.98 -15.42
CA HIS A 375 -0.40 26.52 -14.96
C HIS A 375 -0.29 25.38 -13.93
N GLY A 376 0.89 25.21 -13.30
CA GLY A 376 1.17 24.12 -12.37
C GLY A 376 1.16 22.73 -13.04
N ILE A 377 1.15 21.70 -12.21
CA ILE A 377 1.02 20.31 -12.69
C ILE A 377 -0.45 20.00 -12.98
N ILE A 378 -0.76 19.65 -14.23
CA ILE A 378 -2.14 19.31 -14.63
C ILE A 378 -2.52 17.91 -14.14
N ALA A 379 -1.61 16.94 -14.32
CA ALA A 379 -1.81 15.56 -13.90
C ALA A 379 -0.49 14.86 -13.61
N CYS A 380 -0.53 13.91 -12.68
CA CYS A 380 0.54 12.97 -12.37
C CYS A 380 0.08 11.56 -12.73
N GLY A 381 0.93 10.78 -13.40
CA GLY A 381 0.63 9.40 -13.77
C GLY A 381 1.85 8.50 -13.55
N PRO A 382 1.69 7.17 -13.62
CA PRO A 382 0.45 6.42 -13.85
C PRO A 382 -0.42 6.27 -12.60
N GLN A 383 -1.68 6.73 -12.67
CA GLN A 383 -2.59 6.76 -11.50
C GLN A 383 -2.95 5.36 -10.98
N LYS A 384 -3.22 4.39 -11.86
CA LYS A 384 -3.60 3.02 -11.43
C LYS A 384 -2.50 2.30 -10.66
N LEU A 385 -1.24 2.62 -10.95
CA LEU A 385 -0.08 2.01 -10.31
C LEU A 385 0.35 2.77 -9.05
N LYS A 386 -0.38 3.84 -8.68
CA LYS A 386 -0.24 4.57 -7.42
C LYS A 386 1.16 5.16 -7.16
N PHE A 387 1.90 5.51 -8.22
CA PHE A 387 3.17 6.25 -8.12
C PHE A 387 3.24 7.38 -9.16
N VAL A 388 4.14 8.34 -8.94
CA VAL A 388 4.39 9.45 -9.88
C VAL A 388 5.60 9.11 -10.75
N GLY A 389 5.34 8.58 -11.94
CA GLY A 389 6.35 8.28 -12.95
C GLY A 389 6.46 9.36 -14.03
N ALA A 390 5.34 9.99 -14.36
CA ALA A 390 5.26 11.05 -15.35
C ALA A 390 4.35 12.19 -14.92
N ILE A 391 4.58 13.38 -15.49
CA ILE A 391 3.75 14.56 -15.27
C ILE A 391 3.27 15.16 -16.59
N LEU A 392 2.08 15.77 -16.55
CA LEU A 392 1.51 16.57 -17.63
C LEU A 392 1.51 18.03 -17.22
N LEU A 393 2.08 18.87 -18.08
CA LEU A 393 2.16 20.32 -17.93
C LEU A 393 1.46 21.01 -19.09
N LEU A 394 1.02 22.25 -18.87
CA LEU A 394 0.46 23.12 -19.88
C LEU A 394 1.28 24.42 -19.94
N ASN A 395 1.80 24.75 -21.13
CA ASN A 395 2.51 25.98 -21.37
C ASN A 395 2.04 26.63 -22.68
N LEU A 396 1.21 27.66 -22.55
CA LEU A 396 0.63 28.40 -23.68
C LEU A 396 1.27 29.79 -23.88
N SER A 397 2.38 30.10 -23.19
CA SER A 397 3.02 31.44 -23.16
C SER A 397 3.27 32.05 -24.52
N ASP A 398 3.67 31.21 -25.48
CA ASP A 398 4.11 31.64 -26.80
C ASP A 398 2.94 31.80 -27.77
N ARG A 399 1.68 31.70 -27.30
CA ARG A 399 0.48 31.72 -28.12
C ARG A 399 -0.26 33.07 -28.00
N PRO A 400 -0.83 33.59 -29.10
CA PRO A 400 -1.49 34.90 -29.10
C PRO A 400 -2.85 34.91 -28.39
N ASP A 401 -3.60 33.79 -28.35
CA ASP A 401 -4.91 33.66 -27.69
C ASP A 401 -4.85 32.67 -26.52
N VAL A 402 -4.15 33.05 -25.45
CA VAL A 402 -4.05 32.22 -24.24
C VAL A 402 -5.41 31.98 -23.58
N PRO A 403 -6.31 32.97 -23.40
CA PRO A 403 -7.59 32.75 -22.73
C PRO A 403 -8.50 31.77 -23.50
N GLY A 404 -8.57 31.89 -24.84
CA GLY A 404 -9.36 30.98 -25.67
C GLY A 404 -8.82 29.55 -25.63
N LEU A 405 -7.51 29.38 -25.77
CA LEU A 405 -6.85 28.07 -25.67
C LEU A 405 -7.04 27.43 -24.28
N LEU A 406 -6.98 28.23 -23.22
CA LEU A 406 -7.20 27.73 -21.85
C LEU A 406 -8.66 27.28 -21.65
N HIS A 407 -9.63 27.99 -22.22
CA HIS A 407 -11.03 27.57 -22.20
C HIS A 407 -11.22 26.23 -22.92
N ILE A 408 -10.63 26.08 -24.11
CA ILE A 408 -10.65 24.83 -24.89
C ILE A 408 -9.99 23.69 -24.11
N PHE A 409 -8.80 23.94 -23.53
CA PHE A 409 -8.09 22.96 -22.72
C PHE A 409 -8.95 22.48 -21.55
N ASN A 410 -9.55 23.41 -20.80
CA ASN A 410 -10.37 23.08 -19.64
C ASN A 410 -11.63 22.29 -20.03
N HIS A 411 -12.22 22.57 -21.19
CA HIS A 411 -13.36 21.80 -21.70
C HIS A 411 -12.99 20.34 -22.00
N TRP A 412 -11.79 20.09 -22.54
CA TRP A 412 -11.31 18.75 -22.91
C TRP A 412 -10.37 18.11 -21.89
N LYS A 413 -10.16 18.74 -20.73
CA LYS A 413 -9.14 18.38 -19.75
C LYS A 413 -9.20 16.91 -19.35
N ASP A 414 -10.39 16.41 -19.03
CA ASP A 414 -10.55 15.02 -18.56
C ASP A 414 -10.17 14.00 -19.64
N SER A 415 -10.48 14.30 -20.90
CA SER A 415 -10.12 13.42 -22.04
C SER A 415 -8.62 13.46 -22.33
N ILE A 416 -8.00 14.64 -22.21
CA ILE A 416 -6.54 14.82 -22.36
C ILE A 416 -5.81 14.09 -21.24
N VAL A 417 -6.25 14.27 -19.98
CA VAL A 417 -5.67 13.59 -18.83
C VAL A 417 -5.82 12.07 -18.97
N ALA A 418 -6.98 11.57 -19.40
CA ALA A 418 -7.17 10.14 -19.64
C ALA A 418 -6.21 9.59 -20.73
N GLY A 419 -5.98 10.34 -21.81
CA GLY A 419 -5.02 9.97 -22.85
C GLY A 419 -3.58 9.94 -22.34
N PHE A 420 -3.20 10.95 -21.54
CA PHE A 420 -1.92 11.00 -20.85
C PHE A 420 -1.75 9.82 -19.88
N GLN A 421 -2.75 9.48 -19.08
CA GLN A 421 -2.68 8.33 -18.15
C GLN A 421 -2.49 7.02 -18.92
N ALA A 422 -3.18 6.82 -20.05
CA ALA A 422 -2.99 5.65 -20.89
C ALA A 422 -1.56 5.55 -21.45
N ALA A 423 -0.93 6.67 -21.82
CA ALA A 423 0.46 6.70 -22.25
C ALA A 423 1.44 6.50 -21.08
N ALA A 424 1.13 7.03 -19.90
CA ALA A 424 1.94 6.86 -18.69
C ALA A 424 1.91 5.43 -18.16
N GLU A 425 0.78 4.72 -18.30
CA GLU A 425 0.63 3.30 -17.92
C GLU A 425 1.32 2.36 -18.92
N SER A 426 1.38 2.72 -20.19
CA SER A 426 1.92 1.86 -21.25
C SER A 426 2.73 2.69 -22.25
N GLY A 427 4.04 2.71 -22.03
CA GLY A 427 5.01 3.43 -22.84
C GLY A 427 5.20 2.86 -24.25
N PRO A 428 5.91 3.58 -25.13
CA PRO A 428 6.08 3.20 -26.53
C PRO A 428 7.11 2.10 -26.82
N MET A 429 7.98 1.73 -25.88
CA MET A 429 9.05 0.74 -26.14
C MET A 429 8.60 -0.70 -25.91
N ALA A 430 8.11 -0.98 -24.71
CA ALA A 430 7.81 -2.31 -24.20
C ALA A 430 6.41 -2.39 -23.58
N GLN A 431 5.60 -1.33 -23.76
CA GLN A 431 4.29 -1.18 -23.11
C GLN A 431 4.39 -1.15 -21.58
N GLU A 432 5.54 -0.74 -21.06
CA GLU A 432 5.81 -0.65 -19.63
C GLU A 432 5.58 0.78 -19.11
N PRO A 433 5.29 0.96 -17.82
CA PRO A 433 4.93 2.28 -17.31
C PRO A 433 6.09 3.29 -17.36
N LEU A 434 5.74 4.55 -17.62
CA LEU A 434 6.71 5.63 -17.74
C LEU A 434 7.33 6.02 -16.41
N PHE A 435 8.60 6.43 -16.44
CA PHE A 435 9.36 6.84 -15.27
C PHE A 435 10.28 8.04 -15.57
N ASN A 436 10.19 9.06 -14.73
CA ASN A 436 10.93 10.32 -14.80
C ASN A 436 10.73 11.12 -16.11
N VAL A 437 9.50 11.19 -16.63
CA VAL A 437 9.16 11.90 -17.89
C VAL A 437 8.13 13.00 -17.65
N ALA A 438 8.30 14.17 -18.27
CA ALA A 438 7.26 15.20 -18.35
C ALA A 438 6.80 15.38 -19.79
N PHE A 439 5.51 15.61 -19.97
CA PHE A 439 4.91 16.06 -21.21
C PHE A 439 4.43 17.49 -21.04
N VAL A 440 4.77 18.35 -21.99
CA VAL A 440 4.35 19.76 -21.98
C VAL A 440 3.50 20.02 -23.21
N VAL A 441 2.22 20.33 -22.98
CA VAL A 441 1.29 20.73 -24.04
C VAL A 441 1.51 22.20 -24.36
N THR A 442 1.71 22.50 -25.64
CA THR A 442 2.01 23.86 -26.12
C THR A 442 0.94 24.45 -27.02
N ASP A 443 0.07 23.60 -27.60
CA ASP A 443 -1.01 24.06 -28.47
C ASP A 443 -2.15 23.05 -28.52
N ILE A 444 -3.38 23.56 -28.66
CA ILE A 444 -4.58 22.75 -28.88
C ILE A 444 -5.46 23.46 -29.90
N VAL A 445 -5.89 22.72 -30.92
CA VAL A 445 -6.83 23.21 -31.93
C VAL A 445 -8.03 22.29 -31.95
N VAL A 446 -9.22 22.88 -31.89
CA VAL A 446 -10.49 22.15 -31.97
C VAL A 446 -11.37 22.82 -33.02
N ASP A 447 -11.82 22.04 -33.99
CA ASP A 447 -12.86 22.46 -34.93
C ASP A 447 -14.24 22.22 -34.31
N ALA A 448 -14.97 23.31 -34.07
CA ALA A 448 -16.27 23.30 -33.39
C ALA A 448 -17.42 22.77 -34.27
N SER A 449 -17.18 22.48 -35.55
CA SER A 449 -18.22 22.13 -36.52
C SER A 449 -18.67 20.65 -36.47
N THR A 450 -18.07 19.83 -35.61
CA THR A 450 -18.24 18.37 -35.61
C THR A 450 -18.49 17.78 -34.22
N GLY A 451 -19.19 16.65 -34.16
CA GLY A 451 -19.49 15.89 -32.95
C GLY A 451 -18.28 15.19 -32.32
N LEU A 452 -17.24 15.95 -31.99
CA LEU A 452 -16.06 15.48 -31.28
C LEU A 452 -16.49 14.88 -29.94
N THR A 453 -15.95 13.71 -29.61
CA THR A 453 -16.23 13.03 -28.34
C THR A 453 -14.93 12.73 -27.61
N GLY A 454 -14.99 12.58 -26.28
CA GLY A 454 -13.82 12.24 -25.47
C GLY A 454 -13.14 10.93 -25.89
N GLY A 455 -13.90 10.00 -26.47
CA GLY A 455 -13.38 8.74 -27.02
C GLY A 455 -12.46 8.91 -28.24
N MET A 456 -12.52 10.06 -28.93
CA MET A 456 -11.62 10.38 -30.05
C MET A 456 -10.38 11.15 -29.58
N VAL A 457 -10.54 12.01 -28.58
CA VAL A 457 -9.46 12.82 -28.00
C VAL A 457 -8.45 11.93 -27.25
N LEU A 458 -8.93 11.01 -26.41
CA LEU A 458 -8.08 10.12 -25.60
C LEU A 458 -7.01 9.36 -26.41
N PRO A 459 -7.36 8.57 -27.45
CA PRO A 459 -6.37 7.84 -28.22
C PRO A 459 -5.40 8.78 -28.97
N CYS A 460 -5.89 9.91 -29.49
CA CYS A 460 -5.05 10.92 -30.12
C CYS A 460 -3.99 11.47 -29.16
N VAL A 461 -4.36 11.81 -27.92
CA VAL A 461 -3.43 12.31 -26.90
C VAL A 461 -2.45 11.21 -26.46
N ARG A 462 -2.93 9.98 -26.26
CA ARG A 462 -2.06 8.83 -25.92
C ARG A 462 -0.97 8.64 -26.98
N ASP A 463 -1.36 8.64 -28.24
CA ASP A 463 -0.45 8.42 -29.36
C ASP A 463 0.49 9.62 -29.56
N ALA A 464 0.01 10.85 -29.32
CA ALA A 464 0.84 12.06 -29.28
C ALA A 464 1.96 11.97 -28.23
N CYS A 465 1.63 11.53 -27.00
CA CYS A 465 2.62 11.34 -25.94
C CYS A 465 3.66 10.29 -26.34
N ARG A 466 3.23 9.14 -26.88
CA ARG A 466 4.13 8.08 -27.35
C ARG A 466 5.06 8.56 -28.45
N ALA A 467 4.51 9.21 -29.47
CA ALA A 467 5.28 9.76 -30.59
C ALA A 467 6.25 10.86 -30.13
N ALA A 468 5.84 11.73 -29.21
CA ALA A 468 6.73 12.75 -28.65
C ALA A 468 7.92 12.13 -27.90
N MET A 469 7.71 11.01 -27.19
CA MET A 469 8.78 10.28 -26.53
C MET A 469 9.72 9.57 -27.52
N GLU A 470 9.18 9.08 -28.66
CA GLU A 470 9.96 8.46 -29.74
C GLU A 470 10.95 9.40 -30.43
N LEU A 471 10.73 10.72 -30.35
CA LEU A 471 11.66 11.74 -30.85
C LEU A 471 12.98 11.80 -30.05
N HIS A 472 13.06 11.11 -28.91
CA HIS A 472 14.22 11.09 -28.03
C HIS A 472 14.85 9.68 -27.95
N PRO A 473 16.15 9.59 -27.61
CA PRO A 473 16.74 8.32 -27.20
C PRO A 473 16.04 7.82 -25.93
N ARG A 474 15.44 6.63 -25.98
CA ARG A 474 14.68 6.04 -24.89
C ARG A 474 15.51 4.95 -24.19
N ARG A 475 15.21 4.69 -22.92
CA ARG A 475 15.89 3.67 -22.10
C ARG A 475 14.85 2.91 -21.27
N LEU A 476 15.12 1.62 -21.06
CA LEU A 476 14.47 0.85 -20.01
C LEU A 476 15.16 1.15 -18.68
N VAL A 477 14.36 1.19 -17.62
CA VAL A 477 14.81 1.34 -16.23
C VAL A 477 14.53 0.03 -15.53
N GLU A 478 15.60 -0.65 -15.14
CA GLU A 478 15.55 -1.90 -14.41
C GLU A 478 15.34 -1.63 -12.91
N PRO A 479 14.46 -2.39 -12.24
CA PRO A 479 14.35 -2.34 -10.79
C PRO A 479 15.56 -3.01 -10.14
N VAL A 480 16.14 -2.37 -9.11
CA VAL A 480 17.31 -2.89 -8.39
C VAL A 480 16.99 -2.94 -6.91
N TYR A 481 17.34 -4.05 -6.25
CA TYR A 481 17.30 -4.16 -4.80
C TYR A 481 18.62 -3.71 -4.18
N GLU A 482 18.53 -2.94 -3.10
CA GLU A 482 19.66 -2.72 -2.21
C GLU A 482 19.89 -3.99 -1.37
N CYS A 483 20.98 -4.71 -1.63
CA CYS A 483 21.33 -5.93 -0.91
C CYS A 483 22.18 -5.60 0.32
N ILE A 484 21.61 -5.77 1.51
CA ILE A 484 22.34 -5.73 2.79
C ILE A 484 22.78 -7.16 3.10
N VAL A 485 24.05 -7.47 2.81
CA VAL A 485 24.65 -8.80 3.02
C VAL A 485 25.16 -8.96 4.45
#